data_AF-A0A413FZV0-F1
#
_entry.id   AF-A0A413FZV0-F1
#
_cell.length_a   1.000
_cell.length_b   1.000
_cell.length_c   1.000
_cell.angle_alpha   90.00
_cell.angle_beta   90.00
_cell.angle_gamma   90.00
#
_symmetry.space_group_name_H-M   'P 1'
#
loop_
_entity.id
_entity.type
_entity.pdbx_description
1 polymer ?
#
loop_
_entity_poly.entity_id
_entity_poly.type
_entity_poly.pdbx_seq_one_letter_code
_entity_poly.pdbx_strand_id
1 'polypeptide(L)'
;MYDLDNRIDLMRLHSDYRKLCGSDGRGRAALIELFNREKITGWHATRVLSEEEIRHGGLKAYSKTETIDRFRSLYDIVGLDSNRIDAVLRIAKHYLDEHPRRSNHVCFYLLESMSNRYSKYSATLGGETFRWSVEGGLGPGAGERLTEMGIPIRVKFAFNFNRIQPYAQDPIMSKFVKALDGFSDADQLSLEVDGAIEGSIAPQDILVIEPQSEQVHEGFLLS
;
A
#
# COMPACT_ATOMS: atom_id res chain seq x y z
N MET A 1 5.79 -19.20 3.18
CA MET A 1 5.04 -18.01 2.76
C MET A 1 3.74 -18.45 2.12
N TYR A 2 2.61 -17.80 2.43
CA TYR A 2 1.33 -17.99 1.75
C TYR A 2 1.06 -16.84 0.79
N ASP A 3 1.16 -17.11 -0.51
CA ASP A 3 0.67 -16.19 -1.53
C ASP A 3 -0.87 -16.27 -1.60
N LEU A 4 -1.53 -15.18 -1.23
CA LEU A 4 -2.99 -15.12 -1.13
C LEU A 4 -3.71 -15.03 -2.49
N ASP A 5 -2.98 -14.76 -3.58
CA ASP A 5 -3.52 -14.83 -4.94
C ASP A 5 -3.20 -16.19 -5.60
N ASN A 6 -2.41 -17.05 -4.95
CA ASN A 6 -2.04 -18.35 -5.48
C ASN A 6 -2.94 -19.45 -4.92
N ARG A 7 -3.65 -20.17 -5.81
CA ARG A 7 -4.58 -21.24 -5.39
C ARG A 7 -3.92 -22.35 -4.58
N ILE A 8 -2.70 -22.77 -4.92
CA ILE A 8 -2.02 -23.87 -4.21
C ILE A 8 -1.68 -23.43 -2.78
N ASP A 9 -1.17 -22.22 -2.61
CA ASP A 9 -0.89 -21.68 -1.28
C ASP A 9 -2.15 -21.42 -0.45
N LEU A 10 -3.25 -20.98 -1.09
CA LEU A 10 -4.56 -20.85 -0.42
C LEU A 10 -5.09 -22.20 0.06
N MET A 11 -5.02 -23.25 -0.77
CA MET A 11 -5.41 -24.60 -0.38
C MET A 11 -4.55 -25.13 0.77
N ARG A 12 -3.24 -24.84 0.75
CA ARG A 12 -2.33 -25.18 1.86
C ARG A 12 -2.72 -24.43 3.13
N LEU A 13 -2.99 -23.13 3.03
CA LEU A 13 -3.44 -22.31 4.16
C LEU A 13 -4.73 -22.85 4.77
N HIS A 14 -5.72 -23.19 3.94
CA HIS A 14 -6.97 -23.77 4.43
C HIS A 14 -6.75 -25.12 5.11
N SER A 15 -5.92 -26.01 4.55
CA SER A 15 -5.57 -27.29 5.18
C SER A 15 -4.90 -27.10 6.53
N ASP A 16 -3.93 -26.17 6.62
CA ASP A 16 -3.23 -25.86 7.87
C ASP A 16 -4.20 -25.26 8.90
N TYR A 17 -5.07 -24.33 8.49
CA TYR A 17 -6.12 -23.77 9.33
C TYR A 17 -7.06 -24.84 9.91
N ARG A 18 -7.54 -25.78 9.09
CA ARG A 18 -8.41 -26.87 9.55
C ARG A 18 -7.76 -27.75 10.61
N LYS A 19 -6.45 -28.04 10.48
CA LYS A 19 -5.68 -28.77 11.51
C LYS A 19 -5.60 -27.98 12.81
N LEU A 20 -5.40 -26.66 12.74
CA LEU A 20 -5.35 -25.78 13.91
C LEU A 20 -6.70 -25.70 14.63
N CYS A 21 -7.81 -25.58 13.91
CA CYS A 21 -9.15 -25.51 14.51
C CYS A 21 -9.61 -26.84 15.15
N GLY A 22 -9.07 -27.97 14.70
CA GLY A 22 -9.27 -29.27 15.35
C GLY A 22 -8.61 -29.39 16.72
N SER A 23 -7.78 -28.42 17.14
CA SER A 23 -7.08 -28.39 18.42
C SER A 23 -7.68 -27.33 19.37
N ASP A 24 -8.27 -27.80 20.47
CA ASP A 24 -8.62 -27.07 21.71
C ASP A 24 -9.30 -25.68 21.63
N GLY A 25 -9.93 -25.30 20.50
CA GLY A 25 -10.57 -23.99 20.37
C GLY A 25 -9.60 -22.78 20.30
N ARG A 26 -8.30 -23.02 20.08
CA ARG A 26 -7.26 -21.97 19.98
C ARG A 26 -6.95 -21.50 18.56
N GLY A 27 -7.81 -21.83 17.58
CA GLY A 27 -7.56 -21.64 16.15
C GLY A 27 -7.10 -20.24 15.73
N ARG A 28 -7.67 -19.18 16.34
CA ARG A 28 -7.28 -17.78 16.05
C ARG A 28 -5.83 -17.48 16.47
N ALA A 29 -5.46 -17.82 17.71
CA ALA A 29 -4.12 -17.56 18.21
C ALA A 29 -3.07 -18.36 17.43
N ALA A 30 -3.38 -19.63 17.13
CA ALA A 30 -2.51 -20.48 16.33
C ALA A 30 -2.37 -19.99 14.88
N LEU A 31 -3.43 -19.40 14.29
CA LEU A 31 -3.36 -18.80 12.95
C LEU A 31 -2.50 -17.53 12.94
N ILE A 32 -2.58 -16.70 13.99
CA ILE A 32 -1.66 -15.56 14.17
C ILE A 32 -0.22 -16.04 14.24
N GLU A 33 0.07 -17.07 15.06
CA GLU A 33 1.41 -17.66 15.14
C GLU A 33 1.88 -18.22 13.79
N LEU A 34 0.98 -18.87 13.04
CA LEU A 34 1.26 -19.37 11.70
C LEU A 34 1.67 -18.23 10.77
N PHE A 35 0.92 -17.13 10.71
CA PHE A 35 1.25 -15.97 9.87
C PHE A 35 2.41 -15.10 10.39
N ASN A 36 2.84 -15.32 11.63
CA ASN A 36 4.06 -14.72 12.14
C ASN A 36 5.29 -15.55 11.77
N ARG A 37 5.17 -16.88 11.77
CA ARG A 37 6.22 -17.79 11.31
C ARG A 37 6.36 -17.78 9.79
N GLU A 38 5.24 -17.80 9.09
CA GLU A 38 5.14 -17.77 7.63
C GLU A 38 4.71 -16.39 7.16
N LYS A 39 5.41 -15.81 6.19
CA LYS A 39 4.95 -14.56 5.57
C LYS A 39 3.64 -14.77 4.81
N ILE A 40 2.81 -13.74 4.75
CA ILE A 40 1.69 -13.61 3.82
C ILE A 40 1.99 -12.53 2.78
N THR A 41 1.25 -12.51 1.67
CA THR A 41 1.41 -11.48 0.64
C THR A 41 0.37 -10.38 0.73
N GLY A 42 0.73 -9.21 0.22
CA GLY A 42 -0.19 -8.11 -0.05
C GLY A 42 0.34 -7.22 -1.16
N TRP A 43 -0.43 -6.21 -1.50
CA TRP A 43 -0.19 -5.31 -2.62
C TRP A 43 -0.22 -3.86 -2.18
N HIS A 44 0.56 -3.03 -2.86
CA HIS A 44 0.60 -1.58 -2.71
C HIS A 44 0.52 -0.91 -4.08
N ALA A 45 -0.35 0.09 -4.25
CA ALA A 45 -0.43 0.89 -5.46
C ALA A 45 0.30 2.22 -5.26
N THR A 46 1.16 2.60 -6.22
CA THR A 46 1.95 3.82 -6.17
C THR A 46 2.37 4.29 -7.56
N ARG A 47 2.94 5.48 -7.67
CA ARG A 47 3.50 6.03 -8.92
C ARG A 47 4.95 6.40 -8.69
N VAL A 48 5.83 5.92 -9.57
CA VAL A 48 7.29 6.08 -9.45
C VAL A 48 7.88 6.66 -10.73
N LEU A 49 9.06 7.27 -10.67
CA LEU A 49 9.77 7.69 -11.88
C LEU A 49 10.42 6.47 -12.56
N SER A 50 10.85 5.50 -11.76
CA SER A 50 11.41 4.24 -12.24
C SER A 50 11.03 3.09 -11.31
N GLU A 51 10.71 1.93 -11.89
CA GLU A 51 10.55 0.68 -11.11
C GLU A 51 11.81 0.31 -10.32
N GLU A 52 12.98 0.76 -10.77
CA GLU A 52 14.26 0.51 -10.09
C GLU A 52 14.30 1.12 -8.69
N GLU A 53 13.52 2.18 -8.42
CA GLU A 53 13.35 2.73 -7.07
C GLU A 53 12.82 1.67 -6.11
N ILE A 54 11.86 0.85 -6.57
CA ILE A 54 11.25 -0.21 -5.77
C ILE A 54 12.16 -1.44 -5.73
N ARG A 55 12.76 -1.82 -6.86
CA ARG A 55 13.65 -3.00 -6.94
C ARG A 55 14.86 -2.87 -6.01
N HIS A 56 15.45 -1.69 -5.91
CA HIS A 56 16.64 -1.47 -5.08
C HIS A 56 16.33 -0.90 -3.69
N GLY A 57 15.29 -0.06 -3.59
CA GLY A 57 14.95 0.65 -2.36
C GLY A 57 13.88 -0.05 -1.50
N GLY A 58 13.08 -0.93 -2.10
CA GLY A 58 11.86 -1.47 -1.50
C GLY A 58 10.75 -0.42 -1.40
N LEU A 59 9.69 -0.72 -0.66
CA LEU A 59 8.65 0.27 -0.34
C LEU A 59 9.03 0.99 0.95
N LYS A 60 9.39 2.27 0.83
CA LYS A 60 9.71 3.07 2.00
C LYS A 60 8.45 3.44 2.76
N ALA A 61 8.44 3.14 4.05
CA ALA A 61 7.46 3.73 4.95
C ALA A 61 7.67 5.24 4.99
N TYR A 62 6.55 5.94 5.17
CA TYR A 62 6.59 7.38 5.29
C TYR A 62 7.52 7.83 6.43
N SER A 63 8.39 8.78 6.12
CA SER A 63 9.21 9.55 7.06
C SER A 63 9.09 11.01 6.70
N LYS A 64 8.79 11.89 7.67
CA LYS A 64 8.62 13.33 7.40
C LYS A 64 9.83 13.92 6.68
N THR A 65 11.03 13.62 7.16
CA THR A 65 12.27 14.16 6.59
C THR A 65 12.50 13.63 5.18
N GLU A 66 12.45 12.31 4.99
CA GLU A 66 12.69 11.70 3.68
C GLU A 66 11.61 12.07 2.65
N THR A 67 10.34 12.21 3.08
CA THR A 67 9.26 12.67 2.20
C THR A 67 9.48 14.11 1.76
N ILE A 68 9.90 14.99 2.67
CA ILE A 68 10.25 16.37 2.31
C ILE A 68 11.44 16.42 1.34
N ASP A 69 12.47 15.60 1.56
CA ASP A 69 13.61 15.51 0.64
C ASP A 69 13.21 14.92 -0.73
N ARG A 70 12.32 13.92 -0.73
CA ARG A 70 11.71 13.41 -1.98
C ARG A 70 10.93 14.52 -2.67
N PHE A 71 10.09 15.27 -1.96
CA PHE A 71 9.34 16.39 -2.54
C PHE A 71 10.26 17.45 -3.12
N ARG A 72 11.40 17.74 -2.45
CA ARG A 72 12.46 18.60 -3.02
C ARG A 72 12.93 18.12 -4.38
N SER A 73 13.25 16.82 -4.49
CA SER A 73 13.69 16.23 -5.77
C SER A 73 12.60 16.21 -6.85
N LEU A 74 11.31 16.26 -6.45
CA LEU A 74 10.18 16.28 -7.37
C LEU A 74 9.79 17.71 -7.79
N TYR A 75 10.42 18.78 -7.30
CA TYR A 75 10.06 20.14 -7.74
C TYR A 75 10.59 20.54 -9.11
N ASP A 76 11.71 19.94 -9.53
CA ASP A 76 12.25 20.17 -10.88
C ASP A 76 11.22 19.73 -11.94
N ILE A 77 10.42 18.71 -11.62
CA ILE A 77 9.34 18.18 -12.46
C ILE A 77 8.24 19.22 -12.69
N VAL A 78 7.82 19.91 -11.62
CA VAL A 78 6.83 20.98 -11.69
C VAL A 78 7.43 22.32 -12.13
N GLY A 79 8.75 22.39 -12.36
CA GLY A 79 9.44 23.56 -12.91
C GLY A 79 9.44 24.78 -12.00
N LEU A 80 9.59 24.57 -10.68
CA LEU A 80 9.52 25.65 -9.70
C LEU A 80 10.88 26.29 -9.43
N ASP A 81 10.87 27.60 -9.21
CA ASP A 81 12.00 28.33 -8.63
C ASP A 81 12.10 28.12 -7.11
N SER A 82 13.26 28.46 -6.54
CA SER A 82 13.55 28.30 -5.10
C SER A 82 12.52 28.93 -4.14
N ASN A 83 11.95 30.10 -4.48
CA ASN A 83 10.99 30.77 -3.59
C ASN A 83 9.65 30.03 -3.56
N ARG A 84 9.23 29.50 -4.72
CA ARG A 84 8.02 28.69 -4.87
C ARG A 84 8.17 27.33 -4.20
N ILE A 85 9.36 26.73 -4.28
CA ILE A 85 9.71 25.48 -3.57
C ILE A 85 9.49 25.62 -2.08
N ASP A 86 10.01 26.69 -1.47
CA ASP A 86 9.86 26.91 -0.02
C ASP A 86 8.41 27.09 0.41
N ALA A 87 7.58 27.76 -0.41
CA ALA A 87 6.16 27.91 -0.13
C ALA A 87 5.44 26.55 -0.11
N VAL A 88 5.67 25.72 -1.12
CA VAL A 88 5.05 24.39 -1.21
C VAL A 88 5.54 23.48 -0.08
N LEU A 89 6.84 23.51 0.25
CA LEU A 89 7.39 22.71 1.35
C LEU A 89 6.81 23.08 2.71
N ARG A 90 6.54 24.37 2.95
CA ARG A 90 5.88 24.79 4.20
C ARG A 90 4.47 24.22 4.30
N ILE A 91 3.72 24.21 3.21
CA ILE A 91 2.37 23.64 3.15
C ILE A 91 2.41 22.13 3.32
N ALA A 92 3.33 21.44 2.64
CA ALA A 92 3.54 20.01 2.80
C ALA A 92 3.85 19.67 4.26
N LYS A 93 4.81 20.37 4.86
CA LYS A 93 5.15 20.18 6.26
C LYS A 93 3.93 20.36 7.18
N HIS A 94 3.14 21.41 6.95
CA HIS A 94 1.92 21.66 7.72
C HIS A 94 0.92 20.49 7.63
N TYR A 95 0.58 20.03 6.42
CA TYR A 95 -0.31 18.87 6.24
C TYR A 95 0.21 17.61 6.95
N LEU A 96 1.51 17.38 6.87
CA LEU A 96 2.18 16.23 7.47
C LEU A 96 2.25 16.32 9.01
N ASP A 97 2.30 17.53 9.55
CA ASP A 97 2.26 17.78 10.99
C ASP A 97 0.85 17.60 11.57
N GLU A 98 -0.20 17.94 10.81
CA GLU A 98 -1.60 17.71 11.20
C GLU A 98 -2.01 16.22 11.18
N HIS A 99 -1.30 15.38 10.42
CA HIS A 99 -1.64 13.97 10.22
C HIS A 99 -0.53 13.02 10.71
N PRO A 100 -0.13 13.05 11.99
CA PRO A 100 1.02 12.30 12.49
C PRO A 100 0.84 10.77 12.37
N ARG A 101 -0.42 10.30 12.37
CA ARG A 101 -0.76 8.89 12.21
C ARG A 101 -0.45 8.35 10.81
N ARG A 102 -0.16 9.20 9.82
CA ARG A 102 0.21 8.81 8.45
C ARG A 102 1.69 8.48 8.28
N SER A 103 2.38 8.17 9.37
CA SER A 103 3.83 7.95 9.38
C SER A 103 4.26 6.54 9.77
N ASN A 104 5.48 6.19 9.39
CA ASN A 104 6.14 4.92 9.68
C ASN A 104 5.33 3.68 9.24
N HIS A 105 4.63 3.76 8.12
CA HIS A 105 3.96 2.60 7.55
C HIS A 105 3.84 2.63 6.04
N VAL A 106 3.54 1.46 5.48
CA VAL A 106 3.15 1.22 4.08
C VAL A 106 1.72 0.69 4.07
N CYS A 107 0.81 1.40 3.38
CA CYS A 107 -0.57 0.92 3.20
C CYS A 107 -0.60 -0.27 2.24
N PHE A 108 -1.51 -1.22 2.46
CA PHE A 108 -1.64 -2.39 1.60
C PHE A 108 -3.09 -2.84 1.43
N TYR A 109 -3.34 -3.64 0.41
CA TYR A 109 -4.54 -4.44 0.23
C TYR A 109 -4.14 -5.91 -0.02
N LEU A 110 -4.91 -6.89 0.44
CA LEU A 110 -4.44 -8.29 0.45
C LEU A 110 -4.48 -8.97 -0.90
N LEU A 111 -5.53 -8.73 -1.69
CA LEU A 111 -5.79 -9.46 -2.93
C LEU A 111 -5.65 -8.58 -4.15
N GLU A 112 -5.08 -9.12 -5.23
CA GLU A 112 -4.91 -8.42 -6.50
C GLU A 112 -6.25 -7.89 -7.05
N SER A 113 -7.34 -8.63 -6.84
CA SER A 113 -8.70 -8.27 -7.26
C SER A 113 -9.20 -6.94 -6.67
N MET A 114 -8.57 -6.44 -5.60
CA MET A 114 -8.88 -5.14 -5.01
C MET A 114 -8.21 -3.97 -5.74
N SER A 115 -7.28 -4.20 -6.68
CA SER A 115 -6.42 -3.19 -7.30
C SER A 115 -7.17 -1.94 -7.79
N ASN A 116 -8.32 -2.11 -8.43
CA ASN A 116 -9.12 -1.01 -8.97
C ASN A 116 -9.60 -0.03 -7.88
N ARG A 117 -9.79 -0.48 -6.64
CA ARG A 117 -10.19 0.39 -5.51
C ARG A 117 -9.05 1.26 -4.99
N TYR A 118 -7.81 0.88 -5.29
CA TYR A 118 -6.57 1.52 -4.80
C TYR A 118 -5.82 2.25 -5.92
N SER A 119 -6.34 2.29 -7.15
CA SER A 119 -5.75 3.04 -8.28
C SER A 119 -5.54 4.53 -7.99
N LYS A 120 -6.38 5.13 -7.14
CA LYS A 120 -6.20 6.51 -6.68
C LYS A 120 -4.85 6.76 -6.00
N TYR A 121 -4.23 5.75 -5.38
CA TYR A 121 -2.93 5.87 -4.72
C TYR A 121 -1.76 5.92 -5.72
N SER A 122 -1.97 5.48 -6.96
CA SER A 122 -1.03 5.63 -8.07
C SER A 122 -1.39 6.79 -9.01
N ALA A 123 -2.34 7.66 -8.63
CA ALA A 123 -2.81 8.73 -9.50
C ALA A 123 -1.77 9.85 -9.71
N THR A 124 -0.97 10.15 -8.69
CA THR A 124 -0.01 11.27 -8.74
C THR A 124 1.35 10.88 -8.19
N LEU A 125 2.41 11.30 -8.90
CA LEU A 125 3.77 11.15 -8.43
C LEU A 125 3.98 12.00 -7.17
N GLY A 126 4.47 11.37 -6.09
CA GLY A 126 4.57 12.01 -4.77
C GLY A 126 3.29 11.94 -3.93
N GLY A 127 2.20 11.41 -4.48
CA GLY A 127 0.94 11.19 -3.78
C GLY A 127 0.14 12.46 -3.47
N GLU A 128 -1.02 12.26 -2.83
CA GLU A 128 -2.00 13.32 -2.58
C GLU A 128 -1.42 14.50 -1.79
N THR A 129 -0.61 14.24 -0.76
CA THR A 129 0.00 15.30 0.04
C THR A 129 0.86 16.21 -0.82
N PHE A 130 1.66 15.66 -1.75
CA PHE A 130 2.49 16.49 -2.61
C PHE A 130 1.63 17.33 -3.55
N ARG A 131 0.64 16.72 -4.19
CA ARG A 131 -0.30 17.41 -5.08
C ARG A 131 -1.01 18.56 -4.35
N TRP A 132 -1.59 18.31 -3.18
CA TRP A 132 -2.29 19.34 -2.41
C TRP A 132 -1.38 20.47 -1.98
N SER A 133 -0.12 20.16 -1.68
CA SER A 133 0.85 21.18 -1.31
C SER A 133 1.19 22.08 -2.50
N VAL A 134 1.39 21.49 -3.67
CA VAL A 134 1.64 22.22 -4.93
C VAL A 134 0.44 23.11 -5.28
N GLU A 135 -0.78 22.55 -5.26
CA GLU A 135 -2.01 23.30 -5.54
C GLU A 135 -2.27 24.39 -4.50
N GLY A 136 -2.07 24.11 -3.21
CA GLY A 136 -2.24 25.09 -2.14
C GLY A 136 -1.23 26.23 -2.19
N GLY A 137 -0.01 25.97 -2.66
CA GLY A 137 1.05 26.98 -2.77
C GLY A 137 0.96 27.83 -4.04
N LEU A 138 0.45 27.26 -5.13
CA LEU A 138 0.59 27.83 -6.48
C LEU A 138 -0.74 28.06 -7.21
N GLY A 139 -1.84 27.56 -6.65
CA GLY A 139 -3.16 27.62 -7.24
C GLY A 139 -3.62 26.27 -7.84
N PRO A 140 -4.93 26.12 -8.07
CA PRO A 140 -5.50 24.92 -8.69
C PRO A 140 -4.85 24.60 -10.04
N GLY A 141 -4.68 23.31 -10.36
CA GLY A 141 -4.09 22.84 -11.62
C GLY A 141 -2.56 22.82 -11.66
N ALA A 142 -1.87 23.48 -10.71
CA ALA A 142 -0.40 23.48 -10.68
C ALA A 142 0.22 22.08 -10.49
N GLY A 143 -0.55 21.11 -9.99
CA GLY A 143 -0.14 19.72 -9.83
C GLY A 143 -0.37 18.82 -11.03
N GLU A 144 -0.92 19.31 -12.16
CA GLU A 144 -1.27 18.47 -13.33
C GLU A 144 -0.07 17.70 -13.91
N ARG A 145 1.11 18.30 -13.93
CA ARG A 145 2.33 17.57 -14.36
C ARG A 145 2.63 16.34 -13.52
N LEU A 146 2.18 16.28 -12.27
CA LEU A 146 2.37 15.11 -11.39
C LEU A 146 1.47 13.93 -11.76
N THR A 147 0.32 14.17 -12.41
CA THR A 147 -0.57 13.11 -12.90
C THR A 147 -0.04 12.50 -14.19
N GLU A 148 0.60 13.32 -15.04
CA GLU A 148 1.12 12.92 -16.35
C GLU A 148 2.47 12.20 -16.26
N MET A 149 3.18 12.32 -15.13
CA MET A 149 4.55 11.84 -14.99
C MET A 149 4.70 10.58 -14.17
N GLY A 150 5.76 9.83 -14.46
CA GLY A 150 6.05 8.55 -13.83
C GLY A 150 5.15 7.42 -14.35
N ILE A 151 5.32 6.25 -13.76
CA ILE A 151 4.65 5.02 -14.15
C ILE A 151 3.78 4.60 -12.97
N PRO A 152 2.45 4.47 -13.13
CA PRO A 152 1.60 3.89 -12.11
C PRO A 152 1.92 2.40 -12.04
N ILE A 153 2.22 1.93 -10.83
CA ILE A 153 2.59 0.54 -10.57
C ILE A 153 1.82 0.00 -9.38
N ARG A 154 1.66 -1.32 -9.37
CA ARG A 154 1.32 -2.09 -8.18
C ARG A 154 2.48 -3.00 -7.82
N VAL A 155 2.70 -3.15 -6.53
CA VAL A 155 3.83 -3.87 -5.97
C VAL A 155 3.30 -4.96 -5.05
N LYS A 156 3.56 -6.22 -5.37
CA LYS A 156 3.28 -7.35 -4.49
C LYS A 156 4.48 -7.57 -3.58
N PHE A 157 4.23 -7.80 -2.30
CA PHE A 157 5.28 -8.03 -1.33
C PHE A 157 4.86 -9.00 -0.23
N ALA A 158 5.86 -9.59 0.43
CA ALA A 158 5.69 -10.51 1.54
C ALA A 158 5.90 -9.80 2.90
N PHE A 159 5.11 -10.15 3.91
CA PHE A 159 5.27 -9.60 5.25
C PHE A 159 4.75 -10.57 6.32
N ASN A 160 5.23 -10.42 7.56
CA ASN A 160 4.73 -11.15 8.72
C ASN A 160 3.54 -10.41 9.34
N PHE A 161 2.55 -11.15 9.84
CA PHE A 161 1.30 -10.56 10.34
C PHE A 161 1.50 -9.58 11.50
N ASN A 162 2.46 -9.85 12.39
CA ASN A 162 2.81 -8.97 13.50
C ASN A 162 3.32 -7.58 13.08
N ARG A 163 3.68 -7.39 11.80
CA ARG A 163 4.04 -6.08 11.26
C ARG A 163 2.82 -5.23 10.90
N ILE A 164 1.63 -5.80 10.80
CA ILE A 164 0.40 -5.01 10.62
C ILE A 164 0.24 -4.10 11.84
N GLN A 165 -0.14 -2.85 11.62
CA GLN A 165 -0.42 -1.89 12.68
C GLN A 165 -1.41 -2.49 13.72
N PRO A 166 -1.16 -2.34 15.04
CA PRO A 166 -1.95 -3.03 16.07
C PRO A 166 -3.46 -2.84 15.97
N TYR A 167 -3.91 -1.64 15.58
CA TYR A 167 -5.34 -1.33 15.43
C TYR A 167 -6.04 -2.13 14.31
N ALA A 168 -5.27 -2.63 13.33
CA ALA A 168 -5.79 -3.35 12.18
C ALA A 168 -5.68 -4.88 12.32
N GLN A 169 -4.83 -5.39 13.22
CA GLN A 169 -4.59 -6.83 13.36
C GLN A 169 -5.88 -7.60 13.68
N ASP A 170 -6.62 -7.18 14.70
CA ASP A 170 -7.80 -7.91 15.14
C ASP A 170 -8.94 -7.92 14.11
N PRO A 171 -9.33 -6.78 13.51
CA PRO A 171 -10.32 -6.75 12.43
C PRO A 171 -9.92 -7.61 11.23
N ILE A 172 -8.65 -7.56 10.82
CA ILE A 172 -8.13 -8.35 9.69
C ILE A 172 -8.20 -9.84 10.01
N MET A 173 -7.76 -10.25 11.19
CA MET A 173 -7.79 -11.66 11.59
C MET A 173 -9.22 -12.21 11.64
N SER A 174 -10.18 -11.42 12.10
CA SER A 174 -11.60 -11.82 12.09
C SER A 174 -12.13 -12.06 10.67
N LYS A 175 -11.71 -11.25 9.70
CA LYS A 175 -12.06 -11.45 8.28
C LYS A 175 -11.40 -12.70 7.70
N PHE A 176 -10.13 -12.97 8.02
CA PHE A 176 -9.44 -14.19 7.62
C PHE A 176 -10.13 -15.44 8.13
N VAL A 177 -10.43 -15.51 9.43
CA VAL A 177 -11.12 -16.65 10.05
C VAL A 177 -12.45 -16.90 9.36
N LYS A 178 -13.28 -15.84 9.19
CA LYS A 178 -14.57 -15.96 8.51
C LYS A 178 -14.43 -16.45 7.07
N ALA A 179 -13.43 -15.95 6.34
CA ALA A 179 -13.19 -16.36 4.96
C ALA A 179 -12.72 -17.81 4.86
N LEU A 180 -11.87 -18.27 5.79
CA LEU A 180 -11.36 -19.65 5.84
C LEU A 180 -12.41 -20.65 6.33
N ASP A 181 -13.30 -20.26 7.25
CA ASP A 181 -14.42 -21.11 7.69
C ASP A 181 -15.43 -21.35 6.57
N GLY A 182 -15.62 -20.37 5.70
CA GLY A 182 -16.48 -20.46 4.51
C GLY A 182 -15.77 -20.94 3.25
N PHE A 183 -14.46 -21.25 3.31
CA PHE A 183 -13.68 -21.59 2.13
C PHE A 183 -14.00 -23.01 1.66
N SER A 184 -14.30 -23.15 0.37
CA SER A 184 -14.48 -24.45 -0.29
C SER A 184 -13.47 -24.59 -1.42
N ASP A 185 -13.16 -25.84 -1.79
CA ASP A 185 -12.22 -26.15 -2.88
C ASP A 185 -12.66 -25.57 -4.24
N ALA A 186 -13.93 -25.16 -4.38
CA ALA A 186 -14.50 -24.55 -5.59
C ALA A 186 -14.48 -23.02 -5.57
N ASP A 187 -14.30 -22.39 -4.41
CA ASP A 187 -14.42 -20.94 -4.24
C ASP A 187 -13.05 -20.24 -4.32
N GLN A 188 -13.04 -19.04 -4.89
CA GLN A 188 -11.93 -18.11 -4.69
C GLN A 188 -12.09 -17.45 -3.33
N LEU A 189 -10.97 -17.26 -2.61
CA LEU A 189 -10.99 -16.56 -1.34
C LEU A 189 -11.45 -15.11 -1.58
N SER A 190 -12.68 -14.79 -1.17
CA SER A 190 -13.17 -13.41 -1.19
C SER A 190 -12.78 -12.74 0.13
N LEU A 191 -11.68 -11.99 0.10
CA LEU A 191 -11.15 -11.30 1.27
C LEU A 191 -10.88 -9.82 0.94
N GLU A 192 -11.87 -8.99 1.23
CA GLU A 192 -11.74 -7.54 1.10
C GLU A 192 -11.09 -6.94 2.35
N VAL A 193 -9.77 -6.86 2.32
CA VAL A 193 -8.94 -6.37 3.43
C VAL A 193 -7.88 -5.42 2.92
N ASP A 194 -7.78 -4.29 3.59
CA ASP A 194 -6.63 -3.40 3.57
C ASP A 194 -6.08 -3.19 4.97
N GLY A 195 -4.93 -2.53 5.03
CA GLY A 195 -4.31 -2.14 6.28
C GLY A 195 -3.04 -1.33 6.08
N ALA A 196 -2.26 -1.26 7.14
CA ALA A 196 -0.97 -0.60 7.16
C ALA A 196 0.07 -1.52 7.80
N ILE A 197 1.23 -1.67 7.16
CA ILE A 197 2.40 -2.37 7.68
C ILE A 197 3.33 -1.37 8.33
N GLU A 198 3.72 -1.61 9.57
CA GLU A 198 4.74 -0.82 10.27
C GLU A 198 6.11 -0.94 9.58
N GLY A 199 6.74 0.21 9.37
CA GLY A 199 8.04 0.33 8.75
C GLY A 199 8.05 0.02 7.25
N SER A 200 9.24 0.11 6.66
CA SER A 200 9.44 -0.09 5.22
C SER A 200 9.38 -1.58 4.84
N ILE A 201 9.01 -1.88 3.60
CA ILE A 201 9.20 -3.20 3.00
C ILE A 201 10.56 -3.23 2.33
N ALA A 202 11.37 -4.23 2.66
CA ALA A 202 12.72 -4.34 2.13
C ALA A 202 12.70 -4.89 0.69
N PRO A 203 13.72 -4.59 -0.13
CA PRO A 203 13.83 -5.06 -1.51
C PRO A 203 13.62 -6.58 -1.68
N GLN A 204 14.19 -7.39 -0.79
CA GLN A 204 14.09 -8.85 -0.82
C GLN A 204 12.67 -9.38 -0.55
N ASP A 205 11.79 -8.54 -0.02
CA ASP A 205 10.39 -8.88 0.24
C ASP A 205 9.46 -8.44 -0.90
N ILE A 206 9.99 -7.75 -1.91
CA ILE A 206 9.26 -7.41 -3.13
C ILE A 206 9.23 -8.64 -4.04
N LEU A 207 8.02 -9.09 -4.39
CA LEU A 207 7.80 -10.29 -5.19
C LEU A 207 7.50 -9.95 -6.65
N VAL A 208 6.66 -8.94 -6.87
CA VAL A 208 6.17 -8.56 -8.19
C VAL A 208 6.07 -7.04 -8.25
N ILE A 209 6.47 -6.47 -9.39
CA ILE A 209 6.20 -5.08 -9.76
C ILE A 209 5.53 -5.13 -11.12
N GLU A 210 4.34 -4.55 -11.20
CA GLU A 210 3.54 -4.56 -12.43
C GLU A 210 3.05 -3.15 -12.73
N PRO A 211 3.08 -2.73 -14.01
CA PRO A 211 2.37 -1.55 -14.45
C PRO A 211 0.89 -1.68 -14.10
N GLN A 212 0.34 -0.64 -13.49
CA GLN A 212 -1.09 -0.54 -13.31
C GLN A 212 -1.68 0.07 -14.59
N SER A 213 -2.60 -0.65 -15.24
CA SER A 213 -3.31 -0.10 -16.39
C SER A 213 -3.99 1.19 -15.97
N GLU A 214 -3.65 2.30 -16.63
CA GLU A 214 -4.38 3.55 -16.47
C GLU A 214 -5.80 3.29 -16.96
N GLN A 215 -6.73 3.03 -16.05
CA GLN A 215 -8.12 3.23 -16.37
C GLN A 215 -8.25 4.73 -16.59
N VAL A 216 -8.41 5.12 -17.86
CA VAL A 216 -8.85 6.46 -18.23
C VAL A 216 -10.15 6.68 -17.45
N HIS A 217 -10.08 7.46 -16.37
CA HIS A 217 -11.28 7.95 -15.71
C HIS A 217 -11.91 8.97 -16.65
N GLU A 218 -12.67 8.49 -17.64
CA GLU A 218 -13.74 9.27 -18.21
C GLU A 218 -14.73 9.58 -17.08
N GLY A 219 -14.64 10.79 -16.53
CA GLY A 219 -15.64 11.33 -15.63
C GLY A 219 -15.21 11.45 -14.17
N PHE A 220 -14.36 12.43 -13.88
CA PHE A 220 -14.61 13.32 -12.74
C PHE A 220 -14.82 14.74 -13.25
N LEU A 221 -15.91 14.91 -14.00
CA LEU A 221 -16.56 16.22 -14.11
C LEU A 221 -17.53 16.34 -12.94
N LEU A 222 -17.17 17.23 -12.01
CA LEU A 222 -18.05 18.07 -11.18
C LEU A 222 -19.16 17.39 -10.35
N SER A 223 -18.99 17.46 -9.03
CA SER A 223 -19.94 18.16 -8.14
C SER A 223 -19.27 18.53 -6.83
#